data_AF-A0A412EQ48-F1
#
_entry.id   AF-A0A412EQ48-F1
#
_cell.length_a   1.000
_cell.length_b   1.000
_cell.length_c   1.000
_cell.angle_alpha   90.00
_cell.angle_beta   90.00
_cell.angle_gamma   90.00
#
_symmetry.space_group_name_H-M   'P 1'
#
loop_
_entity.id
_entity.type
_entity.pdbx_description
1 polymer ?
#
loop_
_entity_poly.entity_id
_entity_poly.type
_entity_poly.pdbx_seq_one_letter_code
_entity_poly.pdbx_strand_id
1 'polypeptide(L)'
;MGKRKLKTVFWVFLLLIVTGLIGCKQKEPEKEQLCHIVMEKGDGYQVTDPVRTIKSGSNVSFTVTLDNNWQLLGTDYHGETEIIKDDDGKTVEIVLHEVKYSESICIQAEKGKYEILYDANGGQNTSGDSDRVSICYRGTHQRINTSIGTDLFFRKGYTLLGWNTRADGSGQAVGLGSRIAWKAGLVLYAQWTPWTDEADFIYKKVSGFAVITGYSGKAQQICIPPSLGGLPVRTIRENAFADTDCKTVILSPGIYEIEKWAFRNSHLEQLYLYDDLEKISDYAFQDCDMLHTLHINAIEAPAYSGNYFDTFQDKYDRLLSMKDKKKIVLFSGSSTRFGYDSEMIDQAFPDYEIVNMGVFAYSPALPQLELIRSCMKEGDVLLDSPEFDAANRQFCYQKELDYATFAMMESDYDVFAQLDLREYKQIFTAFTAYQDARADMERKNYDVCASEYDEDGNEVEEPSYNEYGDYVVYRPNSTSEKPIYGLPVNYTVNAYPKDTYIDSINTEFQRFLDQGIKVYFTYSPRNKYALSEDSTQEERIRLHEYFNSQLNVPVISELEDSLYTGIYLYGTDNHLSTEGAQIRTEKVIRDLKEQFVEEEKK
;
A
#
# COMPACT_ATOMS: atom_id res chain seq x y z
N MET A 1 -34.30 22.15 -20.29
CA MET A 1 -35.71 22.65 -20.33
C MET A 1 -36.59 21.44 -20.59
N GLY A 2 -37.54 20.95 -19.79
CA GLY A 2 -38.34 21.31 -18.61
C GLY A 2 -39.49 20.27 -18.61
N LYS A 3 -40.20 19.87 -17.56
CA LYS A 3 -40.44 20.29 -16.17
C LYS A 3 -41.07 19.08 -15.44
N ARG A 4 -40.83 19.01 -14.13
CA ARG A 4 -41.59 18.27 -13.10
C ARG A 4 -43.09 18.64 -13.05
N LYS A 5 -43.93 17.71 -12.56
CA LYS A 5 -44.91 17.82 -11.43
C LYS A 5 -45.93 16.66 -11.54
N LEU A 6 -45.99 15.64 -10.67
CA LEU A 6 -46.35 15.53 -9.24
C LEU A 6 -47.83 15.82 -8.90
N LYS A 7 -48.43 14.88 -8.12
CA LYS A 7 -49.65 14.92 -7.26
C LYS A 7 -50.89 14.19 -7.82
N THR A 8 -51.77 13.50 -7.06
CA THR A 8 -51.91 13.01 -5.67
C THR A 8 -53.26 12.25 -5.59
N VAL A 9 -53.23 11.00 -5.08
CA VAL A 9 -54.16 10.20 -4.20
C VAL A 9 -55.69 10.50 -4.07
N PHE A 10 -56.43 9.42 -3.71
CA PHE A 10 -57.76 9.25 -3.02
C PHE A 10 -59.00 9.14 -3.95
N TRP A 11 -60.04 8.30 -3.76
CA TRP A 11 -60.41 7.16 -2.90
C TRP A 11 -61.78 6.62 -3.42
N VAL A 12 -62.02 5.31 -3.32
CA VAL A 12 -63.29 4.62 -2.95
C VAL A 12 -64.59 4.84 -3.76
N PHE A 13 -65.19 3.75 -4.28
CA PHE A 13 -66.47 3.21 -3.78
C PHE A 13 -66.78 1.78 -4.29
N LEU A 14 -67.63 1.12 -3.50
CA LEU A 14 -67.91 -0.30 -3.32
C LEU A 14 -69.22 -0.73 -4.04
N LEU A 15 -69.55 -2.04 -3.93
CA LEU A 15 -70.83 -2.77 -4.21
C LEU A 15 -70.82 -3.62 -5.50
N LEU A 16 -71.30 -4.87 -5.59
CA LEU A 16 -72.01 -5.87 -4.73
C LEU A 16 -71.90 -7.23 -5.48
N ILE A 17 -71.50 -8.34 -4.85
CA ILE A 17 -72.32 -9.45 -4.26
C ILE A 17 -73.04 -10.36 -5.29
N VAL A 18 -72.52 -11.59 -5.52
CA VAL A 18 -73.00 -12.94 -5.02
C VAL A 18 -73.87 -13.64 -6.09
N THR A 19 -73.87 -14.95 -6.40
CA THR A 19 -73.46 -16.26 -5.84
C THR A 19 -72.71 -17.03 -6.95
N GLY A 20 -71.91 -18.09 -6.78
CA GLY A 20 -71.72 -19.07 -5.71
C GLY A 20 -71.58 -20.43 -6.40
N LEU A 21 -70.44 -21.10 -6.25
CA LEU A 21 -70.32 -22.56 -6.16
C LEU A 21 -68.91 -22.91 -5.71
N ILE A 22 -68.88 -23.59 -4.57
CA ILE A 22 -67.72 -24.01 -3.81
C ILE A 22 -67.00 -25.10 -4.60
N GLY A 23 -65.77 -24.81 -5.00
CA GLY A 23 -64.76 -25.79 -5.35
C GLY A 23 -63.52 -25.51 -4.52
N CYS A 24 -63.42 -26.12 -3.33
CA CYS A 24 -62.20 -26.15 -2.55
C CYS A 24 -61.11 -26.88 -3.33
N LYS A 25 -60.33 -26.16 -4.14
CA LYS A 25 -58.97 -26.58 -4.47
C LYS A 25 -58.11 -26.21 -3.27
N GLN A 26 -57.72 -27.22 -2.49
CA GLN A 26 -56.58 -27.09 -1.60
C GLN A 26 -55.41 -26.55 -2.43
N LYS A 27 -54.84 -25.40 -2.05
CA LYS A 27 -53.47 -25.06 -2.43
C LYS A 27 -52.62 -26.22 -1.90
N GLU A 28 -52.03 -27.03 -2.79
CA GLU A 28 -50.91 -27.86 -2.39
C GLU A 28 -49.90 -26.94 -1.69
N PRO A 29 -49.39 -27.30 -0.50
CA PRO A 29 -48.31 -26.54 0.10
C PRO A 29 -47.17 -26.51 -0.92
N GLU A 30 -46.64 -25.33 -1.24
CA GLU A 30 -45.39 -25.22 -1.99
C GLU A 30 -44.40 -26.18 -1.33
N LYS A 31 -44.00 -27.22 -2.08
CA LYS A 31 -42.97 -28.15 -1.59
C LYS A 31 -41.77 -27.29 -1.25
N GLU A 32 -41.44 -27.23 0.02
CA GLU A 32 -40.30 -26.49 0.50
C GLU A 32 -39.07 -27.04 -0.22
N GLN A 33 -38.48 -26.22 -1.10
CA GLN A 33 -37.33 -26.63 -1.88
C GLN A 33 -36.14 -26.67 -0.92
N LEU A 34 -35.69 -27.88 -0.60
CA LEU A 34 -34.55 -28.10 0.26
C LEU A 34 -33.27 -28.21 -0.59
N CYS A 35 -32.18 -27.68 -0.05
CA CYS A 35 -30.84 -27.80 -0.58
C CYS A 35 -30.00 -28.63 0.39
N HIS A 36 -29.30 -29.62 -0.17
CA HIS A 36 -28.33 -30.43 0.55
C HIS A 36 -26.94 -29.95 0.19
N ILE A 37 -26.20 -29.47 1.19
CA ILE A 37 -24.85 -28.96 1.03
C ILE A 37 -23.89 -29.92 1.69
N VAL A 38 -22.87 -30.30 0.95
CA VAL A 38 -21.81 -31.20 1.39
C VAL A 38 -20.49 -30.47 1.25
N MET A 39 -19.78 -30.29 2.35
CA MET A 39 -18.38 -29.87 2.32
C MET A 39 -17.52 -31.08 2.01
N GLU A 40 -16.76 -31.01 0.92
CA GLU A 40 -15.90 -32.10 0.49
C GLU A 40 -14.72 -32.29 1.46
N LYS A 41 -14.28 -33.54 1.58
CA LYS A 41 -13.07 -33.86 2.34
C LYS A 41 -11.85 -33.48 1.51
N GLY A 42 -10.95 -32.71 2.10
CA GLY A 42 -9.65 -32.36 1.53
C GLY A 42 -8.51 -32.62 2.49
N ASP A 43 -7.32 -32.21 2.09
CA ASP A 43 -6.12 -32.27 2.93
C ASP A 43 -5.97 -30.99 3.74
N GLY A 44 -5.42 -31.11 4.95
CA GLY A 44 -5.07 -29.94 5.75
C GLY A 44 -6.22 -29.32 6.55
N TYR A 45 -7.40 -29.93 6.57
CA TYR A 45 -8.52 -29.46 7.36
C TYR A 45 -9.52 -30.57 7.73
N GLN A 46 -10.36 -30.27 8.72
CA GLN A 46 -11.50 -31.09 9.15
C GLN A 46 -12.74 -30.21 9.22
N VAL A 47 -13.85 -30.65 8.63
CA VAL A 47 -15.14 -29.94 8.73
C VAL A 47 -16.02 -30.64 9.76
N THR A 48 -16.51 -29.88 10.74
CA THR A 48 -17.46 -30.37 11.73
C THR A 48 -18.83 -30.53 11.08
N ASP A 49 -19.36 -31.74 11.08
CA ASP A 49 -20.62 -32.12 10.43
C ASP A 49 -20.73 -31.60 8.98
N PRO A 50 -19.99 -32.18 8.02
CA PRO A 50 -19.82 -31.64 6.67
C PRO A 50 -21.09 -31.64 5.81
N VAL A 51 -22.22 -32.10 6.33
CA VAL A 51 -23.49 -32.17 5.61
C VAL A 51 -24.54 -31.33 6.32
N ARG A 52 -25.21 -30.47 5.55
CA ARG A 52 -26.33 -29.64 6.02
C ARG A 52 -27.49 -29.74 5.03
N THR A 53 -28.71 -29.68 5.57
CA THR A 53 -29.93 -29.54 4.76
C THR A 53 -30.63 -28.27 5.18
N ILE A 54 -30.78 -27.35 4.24
CA ILE A 54 -31.39 -26.04 4.47
C ILE A 54 -32.49 -25.78 3.44
N LYS A 55 -33.30 -24.75 3.68
CA LYS A 55 -34.26 -24.26 2.69
C LYS A 55 -33.52 -23.44 1.64
N SER A 56 -33.87 -23.61 0.36
CA SER A 56 -33.35 -22.81 -0.74
C SER A 56 -33.51 -21.31 -0.46
N GLY A 57 -32.44 -20.55 -0.69
CA GLY A 57 -32.30 -19.12 -0.38
C GLY A 57 -31.86 -18.82 1.06
N SER A 58 -31.57 -19.82 1.89
CA SER A 58 -31.04 -19.60 3.26
C SER A 58 -29.52 -19.58 3.28
N ASN A 59 -28.95 -18.98 4.32
CA ASN A 59 -27.52 -19.08 4.62
C ASN A 59 -27.25 -20.38 5.38
N VAL A 60 -26.02 -20.89 5.30
CA VAL A 60 -25.56 -22.06 6.07
C VAL A 60 -24.12 -21.85 6.51
N SER A 61 -23.79 -22.22 7.75
CA SER A 61 -22.43 -22.15 8.26
C SER A 61 -21.81 -23.53 8.56
N PHE A 62 -20.50 -23.61 8.38
CA PHE A 62 -19.67 -24.78 8.63
C PHE A 62 -18.44 -24.39 9.44
N THR A 63 -18.17 -25.13 10.50
CA THR A 63 -16.94 -24.98 11.28
C THR A 63 -15.86 -25.87 10.69
N VAL A 64 -14.74 -25.27 10.32
CA VAL A 64 -13.59 -25.92 9.71
C VAL A 64 -12.40 -25.74 10.64
N THR A 65 -11.74 -26.84 11.01
CA THR A 65 -10.49 -26.82 11.77
C THR A 65 -9.34 -27.17 10.82
N LEU A 66 -8.41 -26.24 10.65
CA LEU A 66 -7.21 -26.41 9.83
C LEU A 66 -6.16 -27.24 10.59
N ASP A 67 -5.48 -28.13 9.88
CA ASP A 67 -4.28 -28.80 10.37
C ASP A 67 -3.17 -27.76 10.59
N ASN A 68 -2.21 -28.06 11.47
CA ASN A 68 -1.08 -27.18 11.70
C ASN A 68 -0.35 -26.86 10.37
N ASN A 69 -0.05 -25.59 10.17
CA ASN A 69 0.67 -25.05 9.02
C ASN A 69 -0.14 -25.03 7.71
N TRP A 70 -1.45 -25.30 7.77
CA TRP A 70 -2.35 -25.11 6.64
C TRP A 70 -3.15 -23.83 6.79
N GLN A 71 -3.49 -23.24 5.66
CA GLN A 71 -4.29 -22.03 5.56
C GLN A 71 -5.49 -22.28 4.64
N LEU A 72 -6.64 -21.74 5.03
CA LEU A 72 -7.83 -21.68 4.18
C LEU A 72 -7.64 -20.60 3.11
N LEU A 73 -7.79 -20.97 1.84
CA LEU A 73 -7.78 -20.05 0.69
C LEU A 73 -9.19 -19.59 0.32
N GLY A 74 -10.18 -20.47 0.45
CA GLY A 74 -11.55 -20.16 0.08
C GLY A 74 -12.38 -21.41 -0.18
N THR A 75 -13.45 -21.24 -0.95
CA THR A 75 -14.27 -22.35 -1.44
C THR A 75 -14.59 -22.14 -2.91
N ASP A 76 -14.97 -23.21 -3.61
CA ASP A 76 -15.49 -23.12 -4.98
C ASP A 76 -16.98 -22.77 -5.06
N TYR A 77 -17.60 -22.37 -3.95
CA TYR A 77 -19.00 -21.95 -3.93
C TYR A 77 -19.21 -20.72 -4.81
N HIS A 78 -20.13 -20.82 -5.77
CA HIS A 78 -20.41 -19.76 -6.74
C HIS A 78 -21.18 -18.56 -6.16
N GLY A 79 -21.73 -18.68 -4.95
CA GLY A 79 -22.41 -17.59 -4.26
C GLY A 79 -21.47 -16.81 -3.32
N GLU A 80 -22.03 -15.82 -2.64
CA GLU A 80 -21.30 -15.06 -1.62
C GLU A 80 -20.91 -15.97 -0.45
N THR A 81 -19.64 -15.90 -0.06
CA THR A 81 -19.06 -16.66 1.05
C THR A 81 -18.43 -15.69 2.03
N GLU A 82 -18.80 -15.81 3.31
CA GLU A 82 -18.15 -15.11 4.42
C GLU A 82 -17.29 -16.11 5.20
N ILE A 83 -16.03 -15.75 5.46
CA ILE A 83 -15.10 -16.56 6.25
C ILE A 83 -14.77 -15.80 7.53
N ILE A 84 -15.19 -16.35 8.66
CA ILE A 84 -14.95 -15.80 9.99
C ILE A 84 -13.85 -16.63 10.64
N LYS A 85 -12.71 -16.02 10.95
CA LYS A 85 -11.59 -16.71 11.61
C LYS A 85 -11.66 -16.50 13.12
N ASP A 86 -11.49 -17.56 13.90
CA ASP A 86 -11.24 -17.44 15.34
C ASP A 86 -9.83 -16.89 15.59
N ASP A 87 -9.59 -16.36 16.80
CA ASP A 87 -8.33 -15.73 17.22
C ASP A 87 -7.09 -16.64 17.05
N ASP A 88 -7.27 -17.96 17.03
CA ASP A 88 -6.17 -18.92 16.85
C ASP A 88 -5.82 -19.19 15.37
N GLY A 89 -6.64 -18.70 14.43
CA GLY A 89 -6.52 -18.92 12.98
C GLY A 89 -6.65 -20.38 12.54
N LYS A 90 -6.91 -21.31 13.47
CA LYS A 90 -7.06 -22.75 13.21
C LYS A 90 -8.51 -23.12 13.02
N THR A 91 -9.42 -22.49 13.76
CA THR A 91 -10.85 -22.69 13.56
C THR A 91 -11.41 -21.54 12.74
N VAL A 92 -12.10 -21.88 11.66
CA VAL A 92 -12.74 -20.90 10.78
C VAL A 92 -14.19 -21.32 10.55
N GLU A 93 -15.10 -20.37 10.63
CA GLU A 93 -16.50 -20.54 10.23
C GLU A 93 -16.66 -20.04 8.80
N ILE A 94 -17.10 -20.94 7.92
CA ILE A 94 -17.45 -20.62 6.53
C ILE A 94 -18.97 -20.50 6.45
N VAL A 95 -19.46 -19.30 6.11
CA VAL A 95 -20.87 -18.99 5.89
C VAL A 95 -21.13 -18.87 4.39
N LEU A 96 -21.98 -19.74 3.84
CA LEU A 96 -22.44 -19.65 2.46
C LEU A 96 -23.77 -18.90 2.44
N HIS A 97 -23.85 -17.80 1.70
CA HIS A 97 -25.05 -16.96 1.64
C HIS A 97 -26.00 -17.38 0.51
N GLU A 98 -27.30 -17.23 0.76
CA GLU A 98 -28.40 -17.43 -0.21
C GLU A 98 -28.32 -18.71 -1.07
N VAL A 99 -28.07 -19.86 -0.44
CA VAL A 99 -27.88 -21.14 -1.15
C VAL A 99 -29.14 -21.55 -1.92
N LYS A 100 -29.09 -21.52 -3.25
CA LYS A 100 -30.25 -21.79 -4.13
C LYS A 100 -30.39 -23.25 -4.56
N TYR A 101 -29.28 -24.00 -4.62
CA TYR A 101 -29.23 -25.36 -5.15
C TYR A 101 -28.51 -26.31 -4.19
N SER A 102 -28.70 -27.63 -4.35
CA SER A 102 -27.88 -28.62 -3.65
C SER A 102 -26.54 -28.72 -4.37
N GLU A 103 -25.45 -28.70 -3.62
CA GLU A 103 -24.10 -28.59 -4.17
C GLU A 103 -23.08 -29.27 -3.24
N SER A 104 -21.98 -29.75 -3.82
CA SER A 104 -20.80 -30.18 -3.07
C SER A 104 -19.76 -29.09 -3.20
N ILE A 105 -19.22 -28.63 -2.08
CA ILE A 105 -18.34 -27.47 -2.00
C ILE A 105 -16.96 -27.96 -1.60
N CYS A 106 -15.97 -27.68 -2.44
CA CYS A 106 -14.57 -27.93 -2.17
C CYS A 106 -13.99 -26.75 -1.38
N ILE A 107 -13.39 -27.06 -0.24
CA ILE A 107 -12.60 -26.09 0.52
C ILE A 107 -11.19 -26.09 -0.07
N GLN A 108 -10.74 -24.92 -0.50
CA GLN A 108 -9.39 -24.72 -0.99
C GLN A 108 -8.49 -24.40 0.20
N ALA A 109 -7.50 -25.25 0.48
CA ALA A 109 -6.51 -25.04 1.52
C ALA A 109 -5.11 -25.36 1.01
N GLU A 110 -4.11 -24.63 1.50
CA GLU A 110 -2.70 -24.86 1.14
C GLU A 110 -1.84 -24.93 2.40
N LYS A 111 -0.84 -25.80 2.37
CA LYS A 111 0.20 -25.83 3.41
C LYS A 111 1.15 -24.65 3.22
N GLY A 112 1.27 -23.80 4.23
CA GLY A 112 2.21 -22.69 4.24
C GLY A 112 3.65 -23.18 4.00
N LYS A 113 4.39 -22.42 3.17
CA LYS A 113 5.73 -22.75 2.69
C LYS A 113 6.82 -22.23 3.63
N TYR A 114 6.57 -21.08 4.26
CA TYR A 114 7.55 -20.36 5.06
C TYR A 114 7.11 -20.32 6.51
N GLU A 115 7.85 -21.02 7.37
CA GLU A 115 7.60 -21.02 8.81
C GLU A 115 8.42 -19.91 9.48
N ILE A 116 7.77 -19.11 10.34
CA ILE A 116 8.42 -18.16 11.25
C ILE A 116 8.02 -18.54 12.67
N LEU A 117 9.03 -18.72 13.52
CA LEU A 117 8.83 -18.94 14.94
C LEU A 117 8.87 -17.59 15.67
N TYR A 118 7.77 -17.21 16.30
CA TYR A 118 7.71 -16.03 17.16
C TYR A 118 7.96 -16.41 18.61
N ASP A 119 8.76 -15.62 19.31
CA ASP A 119 9.13 -15.80 20.72
C ASP A 119 8.69 -14.57 21.52
N ALA A 120 7.94 -14.80 22.60
CA ALA A 120 7.39 -13.78 23.47
C ALA A 120 8.47 -12.92 24.15
N ASN A 121 9.71 -13.41 24.24
CA ASN A 121 10.90 -12.69 24.69
C ASN A 121 10.69 -11.87 25.98
N GLY A 122 10.27 -12.55 27.05
CA GLY A 122 9.94 -11.95 28.35
C GLY A 122 8.51 -11.43 28.48
N GLY A 123 7.70 -11.57 27.43
CA GLY A 123 6.23 -11.51 27.47
C GLY A 123 5.60 -12.86 27.80
N GLN A 124 4.30 -12.97 27.56
CA GLN A 124 3.47 -14.16 27.76
C GLN A 124 2.56 -14.35 26.56
N ASN A 125 2.31 -15.60 26.16
CA ASN A 125 1.33 -15.94 25.15
C ASN A 125 -0.09 -15.77 25.71
N THR A 126 -0.99 -15.18 24.91
CA THR A 126 -2.40 -14.99 25.22
C THR A 126 -3.15 -16.32 25.45
N SER A 127 -2.78 -17.40 24.74
CA SER A 127 -3.36 -18.73 24.93
C SER A 127 -2.88 -19.43 26.20
N GLY A 128 -1.70 -19.03 26.73
CA GLY A 128 -1.08 -19.61 27.91
C GLY A 128 -0.32 -20.94 27.70
N ASP A 129 -0.26 -21.45 26.47
CA ASP A 129 0.32 -22.79 26.20
C ASP A 129 1.85 -22.81 26.09
N SER A 130 2.42 -21.77 25.48
CA SER A 130 3.85 -21.70 25.13
C SER A 130 4.27 -20.25 24.87
N ASP A 131 5.44 -19.83 25.36
CA ASP A 131 6.04 -18.52 25.04
C ASP A 131 6.53 -18.41 23.58
N ARG A 132 6.26 -19.44 22.76
CA ARG A 132 6.57 -19.46 21.33
C ARG A 132 5.38 -19.91 20.52
N VAL A 133 5.18 -19.25 19.38
CA VAL A 133 4.13 -19.53 18.41
C VAL A 133 4.76 -19.68 17.04
N SER A 134 4.44 -20.78 16.34
CA SER A 134 4.85 -20.96 14.95
C SER A 134 3.73 -20.57 14.01
N ILE A 135 4.03 -19.76 13.00
CA ILE A 135 3.08 -19.36 11.95
C ILE A 135 3.70 -19.72 10.60
N CYS A 136 2.89 -20.31 9.73
CA CYS A 136 3.28 -20.61 8.36
C CYS A 136 2.60 -19.66 7.37
N TYR A 137 3.37 -19.20 6.40
CA TYR A 137 2.99 -18.22 5.39
C TYR A 137 3.07 -18.85 3.99
N ARG A 138 2.22 -18.40 3.07
CA ARG A 138 2.25 -18.84 1.65
C ARG A 138 3.50 -18.32 0.94
N GLY A 139 3.90 -17.09 1.28
CA GLY A 139 4.97 -16.33 0.64
C GLY A 139 4.63 -15.96 -0.79
N THR A 140 3.52 -15.24 -0.90
CA THR A 140 3.02 -14.57 -2.11
C THR A 140 3.93 -13.42 -2.53
N HIS A 141 4.63 -12.79 -1.58
CA HIS A 141 5.62 -11.75 -1.79
C HIS A 141 7.05 -12.27 -1.60
N GLN A 142 8.04 -11.57 -2.14
CA GLN A 142 9.45 -11.94 -2.01
C GLN A 142 9.95 -11.87 -0.56
N ARG A 143 9.52 -10.86 0.20
CA ARG A 143 9.69 -10.78 1.66
C ARG A 143 8.35 -11.06 2.35
N ILE A 144 8.40 -11.70 3.51
CA ILE A 144 7.22 -12.18 4.23
C ILE A 144 6.75 -11.11 5.22
N ASN A 145 5.48 -10.71 5.16
CA ASN A 145 4.85 -9.89 6.20
C ASN A 145 4.81 -10.65 7.54
N THR A 146 5.24 -9.99 8.60
CA THR A 146 5.25 -10.56 9.95
C THR A 146 3.85 -10.55 10.57
N SER A 147 3.64 -11.36 11.61
CA SER A 147 2.43 -11.25 12.44
C SER A 147 2.39 -9.87 13.13
N ILE A 148 1.19 -9.34 13.32
CA ILE A 148 0.94 -8.16 14.15
C ILE A 148 1.20 -8.40 15.64
N GLY A 149 1.18 -9.65 16.11
CA GLY A 149 1.74 -10.08 17.38
C GLY A 149 0.99 -9.69 18.65
N THR A 150 0.12 -8.68 18.62
CA THR A 150 -0.65 -8.22 19.78
C THR A 150 -1.77 -9.17 20.19
N ASP A 151 -2.21 -10.00 19.26
CA ASP A 151 -3.07 -11.17 19.45
C ASP A 151 -2.29 -12.36 20.04
N LEU A 152 -0.99 -12.47 19.73
CA LEU A 152 -0.13 -13.56 20.18
C LEU A 152 0.43 -13.35 21.59
N PHE A 153 0.97 -12.17 21.87
CA PHE A 153 1.74 -11.91 23.08
C PHE A 153 1.36 -10.62 23.77
N PHE A 154 1.45 -10.64 25.09
CA PHE A 154 1.37 -9.45 25.93
C PHE A 154 2.47 -9.46 26.99
N ARG A 155 2.82 -8.28 27.49
CA ARG A 155 3.72 -8.14 28.65
C ARG A 155 3.22 -7.01 29.54
N LYS A 156 2.76 -7.35 30.74
CA LYS A 156 2.15 -6.38 31.67
C LYS A 156 3.12 -5.23 31.97
N GLY A 157 2.68 -4.00 31.70
CA GLY A 157 3.49 -2.79 31.90
C GLY A 157 4.36 -2.41 30.71
N TYR A 158 4.17 -3.03 29.55
CA TYR A 158 4.97 -2.83 28.35
C TYR A 158 4.11 -2.75 27.08
N THR A 159 4.68 -2.14 26.06
CA THR A 159 4.14 -2.08 24.69
C THR A 159 5.04 -2.89 23.75
N LEU A 160 4.42 -3.69 22.88
CA LEU A 160 5.11 -4.45 21.83
C LEU A 160 5.51 -3.50 20.70
N LEU A 161 6.79 -3.22 20.54
CA LEU A 161 7.30 -2.29 19.51
C LEU A 161 7.54 -2.93 18.15
N GLY A 162 7.57 -4.25 18.07
CA GLY A 162 7.98 -4.97 16.88
C GLY A 162 8.67 -6.28 17.22
N TRP A 163 9.38 -6.78 16.23
CA TRP A 163 10.16 -8.01 16.26
C TRP A 163 11.64 -7.72 16.12
N ASN A 164 12.48 -8.65 16.57
CA ASN A 164 13.90 -8.65 16.26
C ASN A 164 14.39 -10.06 15.91
N THR A 165 15.35 -10.16 15.00
CA THR A 165 15.98 -11.44 14.64
C THR A 165 16.91 -12.00 15.74
N ARG A 166 17.14 -11.25 16.82
CA ARG A 166 17.89 -11.66 18.02
C ARG A 166 17.15 -11.24 19.29
N ALA A 167 17.15 -12.11 20.30
CA ALA A 167 16.44 -11.88 21.56
C ALA A 167 16.89 -10.61 22.31
N ASP A 168 18.17 -10.26 22.21
CA ASP A 168 18.78 -9.10 22.87
C ASP A 168 18.56 -7.76 22.12
N GLY A 169 17.84 -7.78 20.99
CA GLY A 169 17.58 -6.60 20.18
C GLY A 169 18.73 -6.18 19.25
N SER A 170 19.87 -6.90 19.26
CA SER A 170 21.04 -6.55 18.43
C SER A 170 20.92 -6.97 16.95
N GLY A 171 19.85 -7.67 16.59
CA GLY A 171 19.58 -8.11 15.23
C GLY A 171 18.85 -7.04 14.42
N GLN A 172 18.40 -7.44 13.23
CA GLN A 172 17.47 -6.65 12.44
C GLN A 172 16.14 -6.51 13.21
N ALA A 173 15.74 -5.27 13.47
CA ALA A 173 14.39 -4.92 13.92
C ALA A 173 13.44 -4.96 12.73
N VAL A 174 12.21 -5.43 12.96
CA VAL A 174 11.13 -5.47 11.96
C VAL A 174 9.83 -5.07 12.64
N GLY A 175 9.07 -4.15 12.05
CA GLY A 175 7.78 -3.72 12.58
C GLY A 175 6.72 -4.83 12.55
N LEU A 176 5.60 -4.59 13.23
CA LEU A 176 4.42 -5.45 13.25
C LEU A 176 3.70 -5.31 11.90
N GLY A 177 3.45 -6.44 11.23
CA GLY A 177 2.88 -6.45 9.88
C GLY A 177 3.89 -6.10 8.77
N SER A 178 5.07 -5.55 9.10
CA SER A 178 6.16 -5.24 8.15
C SER A 178 6.82 -6.49 7.56
N ARG A 179 7.63 -6.31 6.51
CA ARG A 179 8.21 -7.43 5.74
C ARG A 179 9.59 -7.85 6.24
N ILE A 180 9.90 -9.15 6.13
CA ILE A 180 11.24 -9.69 6.41
C ILE A 180 11.68 -10.70 5.36
N ALA A 181 12.98 -10.68 5.03
CA ALA A 181 13.59 -11.74 4.24
C ALA A 181 13.59 -13.06 5.03
N TRP A 182 12.90 -14.06 4.50
CA TRP A 182 12.80 -15.35 5.15
C TRP A 182 14.08 -16.18 5.00
N LYS A 183 14.37 -17.00 6.02
CA LYS A 183 15.34 -18.09 5.96
C LYS A 183 14.87 -19.25 6.82
N ALA A 184 15.29 -20.47 6.49
CA ALA A 184 14.96 -21.65 7.28
C ALA A 184 15.37 -21.46 8.76
N GLY A 185 14.43 -21.73 9.68
CA GLY A 185 14.64 -21.56 11.13
C GLY A 185 14.66 -20.11 11.60
N LEU A 186 14.07 -19.18 10.84
CA LEU A 186 13.89 -17.80 11.28
C LEU A 186 13.09 -17.74 12.59
N VAL A 187 13.66 -17.06 13.59
CA VAL A 187 13.01 -16.75 14.85
C VAL A 187 12.91 -15.24 15.00
N LEU A 188 11.71 -14.76 15.35
CA LEU A 188 11.42 -13.36 15.64
C LEU A 188 11.08 -13.19 17.12
N TYR A 189 11.85 -12.36 17.81
CA TYR A 189 11.73 -12.11 19.23
C TYR A 189 11.00 -10.80 19.47
N ALA A 190 9.91 -10.82 20.23
CA ALA A 190 9.17 -9.62 20.60
C ALA A 190 10.08 -8.57 21.25
N GLN A 191 9.93 -7.31 20.84
CA GLN A 191 10.63 -6.17 21.43
C GLN A 191 9.66 -5.35 22.29
N TRP A 192 10.01 -5.18 23.56
CA TRP A 192 9.12 -4.58 24.56
C TRP A 192 9.69 -3.27 25.09
N THR A 193 8.86 -2.23 25.14
CA THR A 193 9.20 -0.98 25.84
C THR A 193 8.34 -0.82 27.08
N PRO A 194 8.94 -0.54 28.27
CA PRO A 194 8.17 -0.29 29.48
C PRO A 194 7.38 1.02 29.35
N TRP A 195 6.17 1.03 29.89
CA TRP A 195 5.36 2.24 29.99
C TRP A 195 6.03 3.26 30.90
N THR A 196 5.89 4.54 30.56
CA THR A 196 6.24 5.63 31.47
C THR A 196 5.30 5.60 32.68
N ASP A 197 5.80 6.00 33.85
CA ASP A 197 5.04 5.96 35.10
C ASP A 197 3.73 6.75 34.95
N GLU A 198 2.62 6.15 35.35
CA GLU A 198 1.30 6.78 35.34
C GLU A 198 1.30 8.13 36.10
N ALA A 199 2.13 8.25 37.14
CA ALA A 199 2.26 9.47 37.95
C ALA A 199 2.80 10.67 37.17
N ASP A 200 3.48 10.46 36.05
CA ASP A 200 4.01 11.53 35.21
C ASP A 200 2.94 12.13 34.27
N PHE A 201 1.77 11.48 34.13
CA PHE A 201 0.70 11.93 33.25
C PHE A 201 -0.40 12.68 34.01
N ILE A 202 -0.85 13.80 33.46
CA ILE A 202 -2.02 14.56 33.93
C ILE A 202 -3.17 14.30 32.97
N TYR A 203 -4.20 13.59 33.42
CA TYR A 203 -5.31 13.19 32.56
C TYR A 203 -6.68 13.41 33.21
N LYS A 204 -7.71 13.45 32.37
CA LYS A 204 -9.12 13.53 32.78
C LYS A 204 -9.85 12.27 32.35
N LYS A 205 -10.85 11.87 33.14
CA LYS A 205 -11.78 10.79 32.78
C LYS A 205 -12.96 11.40 32.02
N VAL A 206 -13.10 11.08 30.75
CA VAL A 206 -14.16 11.60 29.88
C VAL A 206 -14.83 10.43 29.19
N SER A 207 -16.15 10.27 29.42
CA SER A 207 -16.96 9.25 28.74
C SER A 207 -16.40 7.81 28.79
N GLY A 208 -15.77 7.42 29.90
CA GLY A 208 -15.17 6.08 30.05
C GLY A 208 -13.75 5.95 29.51
N PHE A 209 -13.13 7.04 29.06
CA PHE A 209 -11.76 7.08 28.55
C PHE A 209 -10.88 8.00 29.40
N ALA A 210 -9.57 7.73 29.37
CA ALA A 210 -8.56 8.67 29.82
C ALA A 210 -8.18 9.60 28.65
N VAL A 211 -8.17 10.90 28.94
CA VAL A 211 -7.78 11.97 28.01
C VAL A 211 -6.59 12.69 28.62
N ILE A 212 -5.42 12.58 27.99
CA ILE A 212 -4.17 13.18 28.50
C ILE A 212 -4.20 14.68 28.23
N THR A 213 -3.95 15.46 29.28
CA THR A 213 -4.01 16.92 29.28
C THR A 213 -2.70 17.60 29.69
N GLY A 214 -1.70 16.82 30.08
CA GLY A 214 -0.41 17.30 30.54
C GLY A 214 0.56 16.15 30.82
N TYR A 215 1.85 16.46 30.78
CA TYR A 215 2.94 15.59 31.21
C TYR A 215 3.89 16.39 32.11
N SER A 216 4.28 15.79 33.25
CA SER A 216 5.15 16.42 34.25
C SER A 216 6.46 15.67 34.49
N GLY A 217 6.63 14.52 33.82
CA GLY A 217 7.84 13.72 33.88
C GLY A 217 9.02 14.34 33.13
N LYS A 218 10.15 13.66 33.16
CA LYS A 218 11.43 14.08 32.53
C LYS A 218 12.10 12.97 31.75
N ALA A 219 11.35 11.94 31.39
CA ALA A 219 11.89 10.80 30.68
C ALA A 219 12.28 11.22 29.25
N GLN A 220 13.46 10.81 28.80
CA GLN A 220 13.90 11.04 27.42
C GLN A 220 13.14 10.14 26.43
N GLN A 221 12.69 8.98 26.91
CA GLN A 221 11.79 8.08 26.19
C GLN A 221 10.46 8.03 26.93
N ILE A 222 9.39 8.47 26.27
CA ILE A 222 8.04 8.49 26.81
C ILE A 222 7.23 7.41 26.10
N CYS A 223 6.81 6.38 26.83
CA CYS A 223 5.86 5.39 26.33
C CYS A 223 4.50 5.62 27.00
N ILE A 224 3.56 6.15 26.23
CA ILE A 224 2.21 6.43 26.69
C ILE A 224 1.47 5.10 26.80
N PRO A 225 1.01 4.68 28.00
CA PRO A 225 0.36 3.39 28.18
C PRO A 225 -1.02 3.35 27.48
N PRO A 226 -1.53 2.15 27.13
CA PRO A 226 -2.86 1.99 26.54
C PRO A 226 -3.99 2.32 27.52
N SER A 227 -3.71 2.42 28.82
CA SER A 227 -4.68 2.81 29.86
C SER A 227 -4.04 3.65 30.96
N LEU A 228 -4.81 4.59 31.50
CA LEU A 228 -4.46 5.40 32.68
C LEU A 228 -5.64 5.38 33.66
N GLY A 229 -5.38 5.10 34.93
CA GLY A 229 -6.43 5.04 35.96
C GLY A 229 -7.49 3.97 35.70
N GLY A 230 -7.09 2.89 35.02
CA GLY A 230 -7.94 1.78 34.60
C GLY A 230 -8.85 2.07 33.40
N LEU A 231 -8.67 3.22 32.72
CA LEU A 231 -9.46 3.59 31.53
C LEU A 231 -8.58 3.62 30.28
N PRO A 232 -9.09 3.22 29.10
CA PRO A 232 -8.33 3.31 27.85
C PRO A 232 -7.93 4.75 27.54
N VAL A 233 -6.69 4.96 27.13
CA VAL A 233 -6.22 6.27 26.64
C VAL A 233 -6.67 6.42 25.20
N ARG A 234 -7.45 7.46 24.88
CA ARG A 234 -7.97 7.70 23.52
C ARG A 234 -7.47 8.98 22.87
N THR A 235 -7.19 10.01 23.67
CA THR A 235 -6.90 11.35 23.16
C THR A 235 -5.74 11.99 23.90
N ILE A 236 -4.83 12.60 23.14
CA ILE A 236 -3.81 13.51 23.65
C ILE A 236 -4.23 14.93 23.28
N ARG A 237 -4.47 15.77 24.30
CA ARG A 237 -4.98 17.12 24.08
C ARG A 237 -3.92 18.12 23.66
N GLU A 238 -4.43 19.25 23.18
CA GLU A 238 -3.66 20.43 22.86
C GLU A 238 -2.72 20.82 24.01
N ASN A 239 -1.45 21.02 23.69
CA ASN A 239 -0.34 21.34 24.59
C ASN A 239 -0.04 20.31 25.70
N ALA A 240 -0.57 19.08 25.64
CA ALA A 240 -0.35 18.09 26.71
C ALA A 240 1.13 17.76 26.96
N PHE A 241 1.96 17.80 25.93
CA PHE A 241 3.40 17.56 25.96
C PHE A 241 4.19 18.75 25.39
N ALA A 242 3.60 19.95 25.31
CA ALA A 242 4.32 21.11 24.78
C ALA A 242 5.58 21.42 25.60
N ASP A 243 6.64 21.85 24.92
CA ASP A 243 7.95 22.20 25.48
C ASP A 243 8.64 21.03 26.24
N THR A 244 8.25 19.77 25.97
CA THR A 244 8.84 18.61 26.63
C THR A 244 10.23 18.29 26.05
N ASP A 245 11.22 18.17 26.95
CA ASP A 245 12.56 17.69 26.61
C ASP A 245 12.57 16.14 26.59
N CYS A 246 12.13 15.58 25.45
CA CYS A 246 12.13 14.14 25.19
C CYS A 246 12.65 13.86 23.78
N LYS A 247 13.26 12.69 23.56
CA LYS A 247 13.82 12.24 22.27
C LYS A 247 12.94 11.23 21.55
N THR A 248 12.26 10.36 22.29
CA THR A 248 11.44 9.29 21.71
C THR A 248 10.06 9.28 22.35
N VAL A 249 9.01 9.28 21.54
CA VAL A 249 7.64 9.09 21.98
C VAL A 249 7.10 7.80 21.36
N ILE A 250 6.57 6.93 22.21
CA ILE A 250 5.86 5.71 21.82
C ILE A 250 4.40 5.87 22.20
N LEU A 251 3.53 5.85 21.20
CA LEU A 251 2.09 5.84 21.35
C LEU A 251 1.63 4.39 21.38
N SER A 252 1.21 3.85 22.51
CA SER A 252 0.66 2.49 22.54
C SER A 252 -0.63 2.39 21.71
N PRO A 253 -0.99 1.20 21.19
CA PRO A 253 -2.25 1.00 20.47
C PRO A 253 -3.46 1.47 21.27
N GLY A 254 -4.47 1.98 20.58
CA GLY A 254 -5.73 2.46 21.11
C GLY A 254 -5.86 3.98 21.23
N ILE A 255 -4.82 4.75 20.88
CA ILE A 255 -4.87 6.22 20.84
C ILE A 255 -5.41 6.65 19.48
N TYR A 256 -6.58 7.28 19.45
CA TYR A 256 -7.28 7.62 18.20
C TYR A 256 -7.10 9.07 17.77
N GLU A 257 -6.74 9.98 18.69
CA GLU A 257 -6.61 11.40 18.36
C GLU A 257 -5.46 12.09 19.09
N ILE A 258 -4.68 12.86 18.33
CA ILE A 258 -3.68 13.80 18.83
C ILE A 258 -4.06 15.20 18.35
N GLU A 259 -4.47 16.04 19.31
CA GLU A 259 -4.88 17.40 19.01
C GLU A 259 -3.67 18.27 18.60
N LYS A 260 -3.96 19.39 17.92
CA LYS A 260 -2.95 20.38 17.53
C LYS A 260 -2.09 20.80 18.72
N TRP A 261 -0.82 21.08 18.46
CA TRP A 261 0.19 21.50 19.45
C TRP A 261 0.41 20.55 20.62
N ALA A 262 -0.09 19.31 20.57
CA ALA A 262 0.12 18.32 21.63
C ALA A 262 1.59 18.18 22.03
N PHE A 263 2.51 18.18 21.06
CA PHE A 263 3.95 18.07 21.27
C PHE A 263 4.72 19.33 20.85
N ARG A 264 4.06 20.49 20.74
CA ARG A 264 4.68 21.72 20.21
C ARG A 264 6.03 22.03 20.88
N ASN A 265 7.03 22.39 20.10
CA ASN A 265 8.37 22.78 20.58
C ASN A 265 9.04 21.73 21.48
N SER A 266 8.75 20.44 21.25
CA SER A 266 9.43 19.33 21.94
C SER A 266 10.69 18.92 21.17
N HIS A 267 11.68 18.39 21.88
CA HIS A 267 12.96 17.93 21.29
C HIS A 267 12.88 16.51 20.67
N LEU A 268 11.69 16.13 20.20
CA LEU A 268 11.39 14.79 19.71
C LEU A 268 12.24 14.48 18.47
N GLU A 269 12.91 13.34 18.46
CA GLU A 269 13.71 12.83 17.34
C GLU A 269 12.99 11.66 16.64
N GLN A 270 12.27 10.82 17.40
CA GLN A 270 11.64 9.60 16.93
C GLN A 270 10.21 9.43 17.47
N LEU A 271 9.28 9.04 16.59
CA LEU A 271 7.90 8.73 16.92
C LEU A 271 7.55 7.30 16.54
N TYR A 272 6.97 6.54 17.47
CA TYR A 272 6.31 5.26 17.20
C TYR A 272 4.80 5.44 17.32
N LEU A 273 4.09 5.10 16.26
CA LEU A 273 2.62 5.06 16.21
C LEU A 273 2.12 3.74 15.62
N TYR A 274 0.82 3.50 15.75
CA TYR A 274 0.14 2.35 15.18
C TYR A 274 -0.96 2.84 14.24
N ASP A 275 -1.34 1.99 13.28
CA ASP A 275 -2.29 2.34 12.22
C ASP A 275 -3.76 2.36 12.66
N ASP A 276 -4.06 2.25 13.96
CA ASP A 276 -5.37 2.56 14.55
C ASP A 276 -5.51 4.03 14.98
N LEU A 277 -4.46 4.84 14.85
CA LEU A 277 -4.54 6.28 15.05
C LEU A 277 -5.38 6.91 13.93
N GLU A 278 -6.51 7.52 14.27
CA GLU A 278 -7.43 8.07 13.25
C GLU A 278 -7.13 9.53 12.90
N LYS A 279 -6.77 10.35 13.90
CA LYS A 279 -6.70 11.81 13.75
C LYS A 279 -5.41 12.40 14.29
N ILE A 280 -4.60 12.91 13.37
CA ILE A 280 -3.38 13.66 13.66
C ILE A 280 -3.08 14.65 12.55
N SER A 281 -2.38 15.74 12.87
CA SER A 281 -1.90 16.69 11.86
C SER A 281 -0.53 17.21 12.24
N ASP A 282 0.16 17.82 11.28
CA ASP A 282 1.49 18.40 11.48
C ASP A 282 1.50 19.48 12.56
N TYR A 283 0.35 20.12 12.83
CA TYR A 283 0.22 21.06 13.94
C TYR A 283 0.47 20.41 15.30
N ALA A 284 0.25 19.10 15.47
CA ALA A 284 0.56 18.38 16.70
C ALA A 284 2.05 18.47 17.07
N PHE A 285 2.93 18.58 16.07
CA PHE A 285 4.39 18.63 16.20
C PHE A 285 4.98 19.94 15.67
N GLN A 286 4.22 21.04 15.75
CA GLN A 286 4.73 22.35 15.39
C GLN A 286 6.01 22.68 16.17
N ASP A 287 7.02 23.23 15.49
CA ASP A 287 8.33 23.59 16.06
C ASP A 287 9.13 22.36 16.60
N CYS A 288 8.84 21.13 16.16
CA CYS A 288 9.62 19.93 16.47
C CYS A 288 10.70 19.63 15.41
N ASP A 289 11.64 20.54 15.22
CA ASP A 289 12.62 20.50 14.10
C ASP A 289 13.59 19.30 14.14
N MET A 290 13.64 18.58 15.25
CA MET A 290 14.49 17.40 15.43
C MET A 290 13.81 16.08 15.01
N LEU A 291 12.49 16.08 14.75
CA LEU A 291 11.75 14.87 14.42
C LEU A 291 12.14 14.40 13.02
N HIS A 292 12.88 13.31 12.95
CA HIS A 292 13.44 12.81 11.69
C HIS A 292 13.05 11.36 11.39
N THR A 293 12.57 10.59 12.37
CA THR A 293 12.21 9.17 12.16
C THR A 293 10.78 8.87 12.63
N LEU A 294 10.03 8.21 11.76
CA LEU A 294 8.69 7.69 12.03
C LEU A 294 8.70 6.17 11.93
N HIS A 295 8.21 5.52 12.98
CA HIS A 295 7.89 4.10 12.99
C HIS A 295 6.37 3.94 13.03
N ILE A 296 5.84 3.15 12.10
CA ILE A 296 4.42 2.79 12.06
C ILE A 296 4.34 1.27 12.19
N ASN A 297 3.48 0.79 13.07
CA ASN A 297 3.18 -0.63 13.22
C ASN A 297 1.74 -0.90 12.83
N ALA A 298 1.51 -2.03 12.15
CA ALA A 298 0.16 -2.49 11.90
C ALA A 298 -0.47 -3.07 13.18
N ILE A 299 -1.73 -2.72 13.42
CA ILE A 299 -2.65 -3.32 14.38
C ILE A 299 -3.99 -3.66 13.70
N GLU A 300 -4.29 -3.02 12.56
CA GLU A 300 -5.37 -3.42 11.67
C GLU A 300 -4.84 -4.28 10.50
N ALA A 301 -5.74 -5.06 9.89
CA ALA A 301 -5.46 -5.73 8.63
C ALA A 301 -5.31 -4.70 7.49
N PRO A 302 -4.53 -4.98 6.43
CA PRO A 302 -4.34 -4.03 5.33
C PRO A 302 -5.63 -3.81 4.53
N ALA A 303 -5.81 -2.64 3.93
CA ALA A 303 -6.93 -2.30 3.06
C ALA A 303 -6.52 -2.26 1.58
N TYR A 304 -5.28 -1.88 1.30
CA TYR A 304 -4.72 -1.70 -0.04
C TYR A 304 -4.05 -2.95 -0.60
N SER A 305 -3.90 -4.06 0.13
CA SER A 305 -3.31 -5.28 -0.43
C SER A 305 -4.01 -5.70 -1.74
N GLY A 306 -3.24 -6.05 -2.76
CA GLY A 306 -3.78 -6.35 -4.10
C GLY A 306 -4.30 -5.14 -4.90
N ASN A 307 -4.25 -3.93 -4.35
CA ASN A 307 -4.66 -2.71 -5.05
C ASN A 307 -3.53 -2.18 -5.95
N TYR A 308 -3.89 -1.30 -6.89
CA TYR A 308 -2.98 -0.51 -7.72
C TYR A 308 -1.78 0.08 -6.94
N PHE A 309 -1.99 0.60 -5.72
CA PHE A 309 -0.93 1.22 -4.91
C PHE A 309 0.08 0.23 -4.32
N ASP A 310 -0.35 -1.00 -4.04
CA ASP A 310 0.41 -2.01 -3.28
C ASP A 310 1.66 -2.54 -4.01
N THR A 311 1.73 -2.29 -5.32
CA THR A 311 2.85 -2.71 -6.18
C THR A 311 4.20 -2.14 -5.78
N PHE A 312 4.23 -0.99 -5.08
CA PHE A 312 5.49 -0.36 -4.69
C PHE A 312 6.34 -1.27 -3.80
N GLN A 313 5.74 -1.99 -2.85
CA GLN A 313 6.51 -2.83 -1.92
C GLN A 313 7.11 -4.06 -2.59
N ASP A 314 6.43 -4.67 -3.55
CA ASP A 314 7.00 -5.79 -4.32
C ASP A 314 8.16 -5.34 -5.20
N LYS A 315 8.04 -4.16 -5.83
CA LYS A 315 9.12 -3.53 -6.59
C LYS A 315 10.31 -3.18 -5.69
N TYR A 316 10.03 -2.64 -4.49
CA TYR A 316 11.05 -2.29 -3.51
C TYR A 316 11.76 -3.53 -2.94
N ASP A 317 11.03 -4.62 -2.69
CA ASP A 317 11.62 -5.92 -2.30
C ASP A 317 12.59 -6.44 -3.36
N ARG A 318 12.21 -6.34 -4.65
CA ARG A 318 13.10 -6.70 -5.77
C ARG A 318 14.37 -5.86 -5.71
N LEU A 319 14.23 -4.54 -5.56
CA LEU A 319 15.36 -3.60 -5.48
C LEU A 319 16.29 -3.92 -4.28
N LEU A 320 15.73 -4.22 -3.10
CA LEU A 320 16.47 -4.65 -1.92
C LEU A 320 17.24 -5.96 -2.16
N SER A 321 16.63 -6.91 -2.87
CA SER A 321 17.24 -8.22 -3.16
C SER A 321 18.47 -8.12 -4.07
N MET A 322 18.59 -7.02 -4.81
CA MET A 322 19.70 -6.75 -5.73
C MET A 322 20.64 -5.63 -5.26
N LYS A 323 20.57 -5.19 -3.99
CA LYS A 323 21.42 -4.11 -3.45
C LYS A 323 22.92 -4.28 -3.78
N ASP A 324 23.40 -5.52 -3.77
CA ASP A 324 24.80 -5.87 -3.99
C ASP A 324 25.14 -6.14 -5.46
N LYS A 325 24.14 -6.14 -6.35
CA LYS A 325 24.32 -6.27 -7.80
C LYS A 325 24.35 -4.90 -8.47
N LYS A 326 24.92 -4.86 -9.67
CA LYS A 326 24.87 -3.69 -10.55
C LYS A 326 23.49 -3.62 -11.21
N LYS A 327 22.86 -2.46 -11.25
CA LYS A 327 21.46 -2.36 -11.71
C LYS A 327 21.14 -1.09 -12.51
N ILE A 328 20.12 -1.20 -13.35
CA ILE A 328 19.41 -0.06 -13.96
C ILE A 328 18.03 0.02 -13.33
N VAL A 329 17.76 1.15 -12.67
CA VAL A 329 16.46 1.45 -12.07
C VAL A 329 15.70 2.38 -13.02
N LEU A 330 14.55 1.91 -13.51
CA LEU A 330 13.63 2.72 -14.30
C LEU A 330 12.66 3.42 -13.35
N PHE A 331 12.57 4.75 -13.44
CA PHE A 331 11.72 5.53 -12.54
C PHE A 331 10.91 6.60 -13.29
N SER A 332 9.65 6.74 -12.84
CA SER A 332 8.69 7.82 -13.09
C SER A 332 7.39 7.44 -12.36
N GLY A 333 6.30 8.09 -12.72
CA GLY A 333 4.94 7.68 -12.47
C GLY A 333 4.48 6.48 -13.30
N SER A 334 3.19 6.48 -13.58
CA SER A 334 2.47 5.36 -14.17
C SER A 334 2.93 5.03 -15.58
N SER A 335 3.41 6.00 -16.34
CA SER A 335 3.98 5.81 -17.66
C SER A 335 5.20 4.88 -17.64
N THR A 336 5.97 4.80 -16.56
CA THR A 336 7.06 3.82 -16.42
C THR A 336 6.51 2.43 -16.13
N ARG A 337 5.45 2.30 -15.31
CA ARG A 337 4.77 1.02 -15.06
C ARG A 337 4.28 0.34 -16.35
N PHE A 338 3.79 1.12 -17.31
CA PHE A 338 3.23 0.61 -18.57
C PHE A 338 4.16 0.75 -19.79
N GLY A 339 5.28 1.46 -19.65
CA GLY A 339 6.01 2.04 -20.78
C GLY A 339 7.28 1.32 -21.19
N TYR A 340 7.69 0.28 -20.47
CA TYR A 340 8.89 -0.49 -20.79
C TYR A 340 8.59 -1.97 -20.92
N ASP A 341 9.36 -2.62 -21.78
CA ASP A 341 9.61 -4.05 -21.74
C ASP A 341 10.97 -4.23 -21.03
N SER A 342 10.95 -4.45 -19.72
CA SER A 342 12.19 -4.52 -18.94
C SER A 342 13.03 -5.75 -19.29
N GLU A 343 12.41 -6.82 -19.80
CA GLU A 343 13.14 -8.01 -20.26
C GLU A 343 14.00 -7.68 -21.49
N MET A 344 13.49 -6.89 -22.43
CA MET A 344 14.29 -6.41 -23.57
C MET A 344 15.49 -5.56 -23.11
N ILE A 345 15.34 -4.76 -22.05
CA ILE A 345 16.43 -3.97 -21.48
C ILE A 345 17.46 -4.89 -20.82
N ASP A 346 17.01 -5.88 -20.04
CA ASP A 346 17.88 -6.87 -19.38
C ASP A 346 18.73 -7.63 -20.42
N GLN A 347 18.12 -8.09 -21.50
CA GLN A 347 18.82 -8.74 -22.62
C GLN A 347 19.83 -7.82 -23.32
N ALA A 348 19.57 -6.52 -23.37
CA ALA A 348 20.44 -5.54 -24.01
C ALA A 348 21.64 -5.13 -23.14
N PHE A 349 21.54 -5.31 -21.81
CA PHE A 349 22.52 -4.89 -20.82
C PHE A 349 22.80 -6.01 -19.79
N PRO A 350 23.41 -7.15 -20.21
CA PRO A 350 23.55 -8.35 -19.38
C PRO A 350 24.43 -8.19 -18.12
N ASP A 351 25.15 -7.07 -18.00
CA ASP A 351 25.94 -6.72 -16.82
C ASP A 351 25.11 -5.99 -15.74
N TYR A 352 23.84 -5.70 -16.01
CA TYR A 352 22.93 -4.99 -15.12
C TYR A 352 21.67 -5.80 -14.88
N GLU A 353 21.22 -5.80 -13.63
CA GLU A 353 19.86 -6.23 -13.30
C GLU A 353 18.90 -5.06 -13.54
N ILE A 354 17.67 -5.36 -13.98
CA ILE A 354 16.65 -4.34 -14.24
C ILE A 354 15.57 -4.35 -13.16
N VAL A 355 15.09 -3.16 -12.80
CA VAL A 355 13.90 -2.98 -11.96
C VAL A 355 13.11 -1.75 -12.41
N ASN A 356 11.81 -1.95 -12.57
CA ASN A 356 10.83 -0.93 -12.90
C ASN A 356 10.12 -0.47 -11.64
N MET A 357 10.46 0.74 -11.18
CA MET A 357 9.88 1.37 -9.99
C MET A 357 8.68 2.27 -10.30
N GLY A 358 8.13 2.20 -11.52
CA GLY A 358 6.95 3.00 -11.90
C GLY A 358 5.71 2.61 -11.11
N VAL A 359 5.01 3.61 -10.57
CA VAL A 359 3.77 3.49 -9.77
C VAL A 359 2.79 4.62 -10.11
N PHE A 360 1.88 5.02 -9.24
CA PHE A 360 0.93 6.10 -9.53
C PHE A 360 1.61 7.46 -9.79
N ALA A 361 1.34 8.12 -10.93
CA ALA A 361 2.02 9.37 -11.31
C ALA A 361 1.77 10.54 -10.36
N TYR A 362 0.58 10.60 -9.75
CA TYR A 362 0.24 11.64 -8.79
C TYR A 362 0.61 11.26 -7.35
N SER A 363 1.51 10.30 -7.15
CA SER A 363 2.22 10.13 -5.89
C SER A 363 3.49 11.01 -5.85
N PRO A 364 3.90 11.56 -4.69
CA PRO A 364 5.15 12.32 -4.56
C PRO A 364 6.37 11.47 -4.91
N ALA A 365 7.22 11.94 -5.84
CA ALA A 365 8.40 11.19 -6.28
C ALA A 365 9.54 11.22 -5.25
N LEU A 366 9.69 12.31 -4.48
CA LEU A 366 10.79 12.52 -3.55
C LEU A 366 11.00 11.38 -2.53
N PRO A 367 9.97 10.92 -1.77
CA PRO A 367 10.15 9.80 -0.84
C PRO A 367 10.49 8.49 -1.55
N GLN A 368 10.00 8.28 -2.77
CA GLN A 368 10.31 7.08 -3.54
C GLN A 368 11.78 7.10 -4.00
N LEU A 369 12.26 8.24 -4.51
CA LEU A 369 13.64 8.42 -4.94
C LEU A 369 14.62 8.31 -3.76
N GLU A 370 14.27 8.81 -2.57
CA GLU A 370 15.10 8.61 -1.37
C GLU A 370 15.26 7.11 -1.02
N LEU A 371 14.15 6.36 -1.01
CA LEU A 371 14.16 4.92 -0.78
C LEU A 371 14.93 4.17 -1.87
N ILE A 372 14.70 4.51 -3.14
CA ILE A 372 15.40 3.92 -4.29
C ILE A 372 16.90 4.16 -4.17
N ARG A 373 17.32 5.41 -3.91
CA ARG A 373 18.73 5.78 -3.73
C ARG A 373 19.40 4.98 -2.62
N SER A 374 18.67 4.69 -1.53
CA SER A 374 19.20 3.89 -0.41
C SER A 374 19.59 2.45 -0.81
N CYS A 375 19.05 1.95 -1.93
CA CYS A 375 19.34 0.61 -2.48
C CYS A 375 20.32 0.64 -3.67
N MET A 376 20.79 1.82 -4.06
CA MET A 376 21.70 2.02 -5.18
C MET A 376 23.10 2.36 -4.68
N LYS A 377 24.09 2.16 -5.55
CA LYS A 377 25.51 2.40 -5.26
C LYS A 377 26.27 2.85 -6.49
N GLU A 378 27.53 3.22 -6.29
CA GLU A 378 28.44 3.59 -7.37
C GLU A 378 28.40 2.59 -8.54
N GLY A 379 28.21 3.12 -9.76
CA GLY A 379 28.12 2.34 -10.98
C GLY A 379 26.73 1.81 -11.35
N ASP A 380 25.72 1.97 -10.48
CA ASP A 380 24.31 1.79 -10.83
C ASP A 380 23.82 2.95 -11.72
N VAL A 381 22.67 2.75 -12.38
CA VAL A 381 22.04 3.74 -13.26
C VAL A 381 20.60 3.99 -12.81
N LEU A 382 20.24 5.25 -12.64
CA LEU A 382 18.85 5.72 -12.58
C LEU A 382 18.47 6.27 -13.95
N LEU A 383 17.47 5.69 -14.59
CA LEU A 383 16.81 6.26 -15.77
C LEU A 383 15.49 6.88 -15.32
N ASP A 384 15.48 8.21 -15.20
CA ASP A 384 14.30 8.97 -14.80
C ASP A 384 13.53 9.51 -16.01
N SER A 385 12.21 9.43 -15.96
CA SER A 385 11.32 9.79 -17.07
C SER A 385 10.04 10.51 -16.62
N PRO A 386 10.15 11.65 -15.93
CA PRO A 386 9.06 12.25 -15.16
C PRO A 386 7.84 12.62 -16.04
N GLU A 387 6.63 12.40 -15.53
CA GLU A 387 5.38 12.75 -16.21
C GLU A 387 5.04 14.24 -16.10
N PHE A 388 4.77 14.86 -17.25
CA PHE A 388 4.63 16.31 -17.41
C PHE A 388 3.28 16.83 -16.88
N ASP A 389 2.22 16.01 -16.89
CA ASP A 389 0.93 16.33 -16.27
C ASP A 389 0.95 16.23 -14.73
N ALA A 390 1.94 15.52 -14.18
CA ALA A 390 2.16 15.38 -12.74
C ALA A 390 3.42 16.14 -12.27
N ALA A 391 3.83 17.20 -12.99
CA ALA A 391 5.12 17.87 -12.80
C ALA A 391 5.38 18.31 -11.34
N ASN A 392 4.35 18.80 -10.63
CA ASN A 392 4.46 19.19 -9.20
C ASN A 392 5.06 18.08 -8.32
N ARG A 393 4.80 16.82 -8.65
CA ARG A 393 5.26 15.65 -7.89
C ARG A 393 6.46 14.98 -8.52
N GLN A 394 6.46 14.85 -9.85
CA GLN A 394 7.47 14.09 -10.60
C GLN A 394 8.80 14.84 -10.77
N PHE A 395 8.80 16.18 -10.72
CA PHE A 395 10.02 16.99 -10.72
C PHE A 395 10.50 17.35 -9.31
N CYS A 396 10.08 16.58 -8.30
CA CYS A 396 10.54 16.71 -6.90
C CYS A 396 10.31 18.09 -6.24
N TYR A 397 9.42 18.92 -6.79
CA TYR A 397 9.12 20.25 -6.24
C TYR A 397 8.27 20.17 -4.97
N GLN A 398 7.20 19.38 -5.00
CA GLN A 398 6.29 19.20 -3.87
C GLN A 398 6.98 18.41 -2.75
N LYS A 399 7.00 18.98 -1.55
CA LYS A 399 7.53 18.33 -0.33
C LYS A 399 6.42 17.78 0.56
N GLU A 400 5.19 18.19 0.29
CA GLU A 400 3.99 17.72 0.95
C GLU A 400 3.72 16.26 0.58
N LEU A 401 3.67 15.37 1.58
CA LEU A 401 3.15 14.02 1.40
C LEU A 401 1.63 14.06 1.20
N ASP A 402 1.10 12.99 0.60
CA ASP A 402 -0.34 12.78 0.46
C ASP A 402 -0.71 11.32 0.77
N TYR A 403 -2.02 11.03 0.81
CA TYR A 403 -2.53 9.72 1.20
C TYR A 403 -1.94 8.56 0.36
N ALA A 404 -1.59 8.82 -0.91
CA ALA A 404 -1.03 7.81 -1.80
C ALA A 404 0.34 7.32 -1.32
N THR A 405 1.10 8.16 -0.62
CA THR A 405 2.38 7.76 -0.01
C THR A 405 2.16 6.64 1.01
N PHE A 406 1.16 6.79 1.88
CA PHE A 406 0.81 5.78 2.88
C PHE A 406 0.15 4.55 2.26
N ALA A 407 -0.73 4.73 1.27
CA ALA A 407 -1.36 3.62 0.55
C ALA A 407 -0.33 2.71 -0.13
N MET A 408 0.74 3.27 -0.73
CA MET A 408 1.83 2.49 -1.34
C MET A 408 2.72 1.78 -0.30
N MET A 409 2.68 2.21 0.96
CA MET A 409 3.58 1.75 2.02
C MET A 409 2.91 0.89 3.09
N GLU A 410 1.59 0.69 3.02
CA GLU A 410 0.81 -0.07 4.00
C GLU A 410 1.32 -1.51 4.19
N SER A 411 1.77 -2.15 3.11
CA SER A 411 2.30 -3.53 3.16
C SER A 411 3.72 -3.65 3.70
N ASP A 412 4.44 -2.55 3.99
CA ASP A 412 5.72 -2.58 4.71
C ASP A 412 6.01 -1.21 5.34
N TYR A 413 5.39 -0.91 6.48
CA TYR A 413 5.54 0.39 7.13
C TYR A 413 6.98 0.73 7.57
N ASP A 414 7.88 -0.26 7.67
CA ASP A 414 9.29 -0.06 8.03
C ASP A 414 10.03 0.87 7.05
N VAL A 415 9.50 1.07 5.83
CA VAL A 415 10.07 2.02 4.88
C VAL A 415 10.02 3.47 5.39
N PHE A 416 9.04 3.85 6.22
CA PHE A 416 8.97 5.20 6.79
C PHE A 416 10.14 5.52 7.72
N ALA A 417 10.71 4.50 8.37
CA ALA A 417 11.87 4.69 9.24
C ALA A 417 13.17 4.97 8.46
N GLN A 418 13.16 4.77 7.14
CA GLN A 418 14.28 5.05 6.24
C GLN A 418 14.21 6.46 5.65
N LEU A 419 13.08 7.15 5.76
CA LEU A 419 12.89 8.52 5.32
C LEU A 419 13.34 9.51 6.40
N ASP A 420 14.00 10.59 6.00
CA ASP A 420 14.22 11.74 6.88
C ASP A 420 12.99 12.66 6.87
N LEU A 421 12.18 12.61 7.93
CA LEU A 421 10.94 13.40 8.01
C LEU A 421 11.16 14.91 7.84
N ARG A 422 12.36 15.43 8.12
CA ARG A 422 12.68 16.86 8.00
C ARG A 422 12.68 17.35 6.56
N GLU A 423 12.77 16.42 5.59
CA GLU A 423 12.69 16.74 4.17
C GLU A 423 11.26 16.96 3.68
N TYR A 424 10.25 16.58 4.48
CA TYR A 424 8.85 16.50 4.09
C TYR A 424 7.93 17.43 4.88
N LYS A 425 6.74 17.66 4.34
CA LYS A 425 5.65 18.42 4.98
C LYS A 425 4.36 17.63 4.90
N GLN A 426 3.36 18.02 5.68
CA GLN A 426 2.03 17.41 5.68
C GLN A 426 2.03 15.90 5.96
N ILE A 427 3.04 15.39 6.69
CA ILE A 427 3.24 13.95 6.93
C ILE A 427 2.03 13.37 7.66
N PHE A 428 1.65 14.01 8.76
CA PHE A 428 0.57 13.53 9.62
C PHE A 428 -0.81 13.89 9.06
N THR A 429 -0.90 15.01 8.34
CA THR A 429 -2.11 15.36 7.59
C THR A 429 -2.39 14.33 6.49
N ALA A 430 -1.36 13.87 5.80
CA ALA A 430 -1.44 12.81 4.79
C ALA A 430 -1.79 11.45 5.40
N PHE A 431 -1.25 11.11 6.59
CA PHE A 431 -1.63 9.91 7.32
C PHE A 431 -3.12 9.91 7.68
N THR A 432 -3.66 11.02 8.21
CA THR A 432 -5.11 11.13 8.48
C THR A 432 -5.94 11.02 7.21
N ALA A 433 -5.51 11.66 6.10
CA ALA A 433 -6.21 11.52 4.82
C ALA A 433 -6.22 10.08 4.29
N TYR A 434 -5.15 9.32 4.57
CA TYR A 434 -5.06 7.90 4.28
C TYR A 434 -5.99 7.06 5.16
N GLN A 435 -6.06 7.35 6.46
CA GLN A 435 -7.00 6.71 7.37
C GLN A 435 -8.45 6.96 6.94
N ASP A 436 -8.79 8.20 6.61
CA ASP A 436 -10.11 8.58 6.07
C ASP A 436 -10.42 7.83 4.76
N ALA A 437 -9.44 7.72 3.85
CA ALA A 437 -9.61 7.04 2.57
C ALA A 437 -9.85 5.53 2.72
N ARG A 438 -9.24 4.90 3.74
CA ARG A 438 -9.38 3.45 3.98
C ARG A 438 -10.48 3.08 4.98
N ALA A 439 -11.15 4.05 5.61
CA ALA A 439 -12.12 3.80 6.68
C ALA A 439 -13.26 2.86 6.26
N ASP A 440 -13.79 3.04 5.05
CA ASP A 440 -14.90 2.25 4.49
C ASP A 440 -14.43 1.15 3.51
N MET A 441 -13.12 0.94 3.38
CA MET A 441 -12.56 -0.11 2.52
C MET A 441 -12.62 -1.47 3.23
N GLU A 442 -12.92 -2.51 2.46
CA GLU A 442 -12.81 -3.89 2.93
C GLU A 442 -11.38 -4.18 3.40
N ARG A 443 -11.27 -4.82 4.57
CA ARG A 443 -10.00 -5.25 5.13
C ARG A 443 -9.59 -6.57 4.48
N LYS A 444 -8.38 -6.59 3.95
CA LYS A 444 -7.77 -7.70 3.21
C LYS A 444 -6.72 -8.41 4.07
N ASN A 445 -5.86 -9.19 3.42
CA ASN A 445 -4.76 -9.90 4.07
C ASN A 445 -3.46 -9.67 3.29
N TYR A 446 -2.33 -9.74 3.97
CA TYR A 446 -1.00 -9.62 3.38
C TYR A 446 -0.60 -10.79 2.46
N ASP A 447 -1.42 -11.84 2.34
CA ASP A 447 -1.22 -12.87 1.31
C ASP A 447 -1.85 -12.48 -0.05
N VAL A 448 -2.52 -11.32 -0.15
CA VAL A 448 -3.14 -10.84 -1.40
C VAL A 448 -2.12 -10.02 -2.18
N CYS A 449 -1.77 -10.44 -3.40
CA CYS A 449 -0.74 -9.80 -4.21
C CYS A 449 -1.32 -8.93 -5.32
N ALA A 450 -0.72 -7.77 -5.58
CA ALA A 450 -1.15 -6.88 -6.67
C ALA A 450 -1.07 -7.53 -8.06
N SER A 451 -0.23 -8.57 -8.24
CA SER A 451 -0.16 -9.33 -9.49
C SER A 451 -1.37 -10.21 -9.76
N GLU A 452 -2.20 -10.48 -8.76
CA GLU A 452 -3.41 -11.28 -8.90
C GLU A 452 -4.58 -10.44 -9.46
N TYR A 453 -4.39 -9.12 -9.63
CA TYR A 453 -5.41 -8.19 -10.09
C TYR A 453 -4.96 -7.37 -11.30
N ASP A 454 -5.88 -7.04 -12.20
CA ASP A 454 -5.67 -6.03 -13.23
C ASP A 454 -5.69 -4.59 -12.65
N GLU A 455 -5.52 -3.59 -13.50
CA GLU A 455 -5.48 -2.19 -13.04
C GLU A 455 -6.82 -1.64 -12.56
N ASP A 456 -7.93 -2.27 -12.97
CA ASP A 456 -9.29 -1.94 -12.56
C ASP A 456 -9.67 -2.66 -11.23
N GLY A 457 -8.80 -3.55 -10.74
CA GLY A 457 -8.98 -4.29 -9.50
C GLY A 457 -9.75 -5.60 -9.66
N ASN A 458 -9.87 -6.13 -10.88
CA ASN A 458 -10.47 -7.44 -11.13
C ASN A 458 -9.40 -8.54 -11.06
N GLU A 459 -9.75 -9.70 -10.52
CA GLU A 459 -8.86 -10.86 -10.48
C GLU A 459 -8.49 -11.33 -11.89
N VAL A 460 -7.23 -11.74 -12.05
CA VAL A 460 -6.68 -12.27 -13.31
C VAL A 460 -6.14 -13.68 -13.13
N GLU A 461 -6.25 -14.51 -14.16
CA GLU A 461 -5.73 -15.89 -14.15
C GLU A 461 -4.20 -15.95 -14.21
N GLU A 462 -3.57 -14.97 -14.84
CA GLU A 462 -2.12 -14.87 -15.03
C GLU A 462 -1.60 -13.59 -14.37
N PRO A 463 -0.36 -13.58 -13.82
CA PRO A 463 0.19 -12.43 -13.14
C PRO A 463 0.15 -11.15 -13.99
N SER A 464 -0.44 -10.09 -13.45
CA SER A 464 -0.52 -8.79 -14.11
C SER A 464 0.80 -8.01 -14.10
N TYR A 465 1.77 -8.43 -13.27
CA TYR A 465 3.13 -7.91 -13.26
C TYR A 465 4.16 -9.03 -13.45
N ASN A 466 5.23 -8.72 -14.17
CA ASN A 466 6.40 -9.59 -14.23
C ASN A 466 7.37 -9.31 -13.07
N GLU A 467 8.44 -10.11 -13.00
CA GLU A 467 9.43 -10.00 -11.94
C GLU A 467 10.20 -8.66 -11.94
N TYR A 468 10.24 -7.92 -13.05
CA TYR A 468 10.90 -6.62 -13.14
C TYR A 468 10.04 -5.50 -12.57
N GLY A 469 8.73 -5.74 -12.42
CA GLY A 469 7.73 -4.75 -12.01
C GLY A 469 6.95 -4.13 -13.18
N ASP A 470 7.11 -4.61 -14.41
CA ASP A 470 6.29 -4.11 -15.53
C ASP A 470 4.86 -4.61 -15.38
N TYR A 471 3.88 -3.79 -15.78
CA TYR A 471 2.53 -4.29 -15.99
C TYR A 471 2.46 -5.03 -17.34
N VAL A 472 2.09 -6.31 -17.34
CA VAL A 472 2.24 -7.22 -18.50
C VAL A 472 0.94 -7.74 -19.09
N VAL A 473 -0.22 -7.39 -18.51
CA VAL A 473 -1.51 -7.70 -19.16
C VAL A 473 -1.54 -7.07 -20.55
N TYR A 474 -2.02 -7.82 -21.55
CA TYR A 474 -2.04 -7.37 -22.94
C TYR A 474 -2.87 -6.09 -23.10
N ARG A 475 -2.24 -5.05 -23.64
CA ARG A 475 -2.84 -3.73 -23.87
C ARG A 475 -3.00 -3.52 -25.37
N PRO A 476 -4.22 -3.58 -25.92
CA PRO A 476 -4.44 -3.39 -27.35
C PRO A 476 -4.13 -1.96 -27.79
N ASN A 477 -3.71 -1.80 -29.04
CA ASN A 477 -3.62 -0.48 -29.67
C ASN A 477 -5.00 0.18 -29.75
N SER A 478 -5.01 1.50 -29.55
CA SER A 478 -6.21 2.31 -29.76
C SER A 478 -6.62 2.31 -31.23
N THR A 479 -7.92 2.37 -31.47
CA THR A 479 -8.48 2.57 -32.82
C THR A 479 -8.52 4.05 -33.23
N SER A 480 -8.08 4.96 -32.35
CA SER A 480 -8.13 6.41 -32.53
C SER A 480 -6.83 7.09 -32.14
N GLU A 481 -6.47 8.10 -32.92
CA GLU A 481 -5.39 9.03 -32.62
C GLU A 481 -5.77 10.06 -31.53
N LYS A 482 -7.07 10.20 -31.23
CA LYS A 482 -7.56 11.27 -30.36
C LYS A 482 -7.08 11.07 -28.92
N PRO A 483 -6.89 12.17 -28.17
CA PRO A 483 -6.64 12.09 -26.74
C PRO A 483 -7.75 11.32 -26.00
N ILE A 484 -7.36 10.54 -24.99
CA ILE A 484 -8.30 9.71 -24.20
C ILE A 484 -9.05 10.58 -23.20
N TYR A 485 -8.32 11.37 -22.39
CA TYR A 485 -8.94 12.30 -21.44
C TYR A 485 -9.00 13.73 -21.97
N GLY A 486 -8.13 14.06 -22.94
CA GLY A 486 -8.12 15.39 -23.55
C GLY A 486 -7.66 16.50 -22.61
N LEU A 487 -6.90 16.16 -21.56
CA LEU A 487 -6.22 17.14 -20.70
C LEU A 487 -5.00 17.68 -21.46
N PRO A 488 -4.98 18.94 -21.93
CA PRO A 488 -3.81 19.48 -22.59
C PRO A 488 -2.67 19.71 -21.59
N VAL A 489 -1.46 19.25 -21.93
CA VAL A 489 -0.26 19.42 -21.10
C VAL A 489 0.71 20.37 -21.78
N ASN A 490 1.37 21.22 -21.00
CA ASN A 490 2.31 22.20 -21.52
C ASN A 490 3.69 21.58 -21.75
N TYR A 491 4.21 21.76 -22.96
CA TYR A 491 5.58 21.48 -23.37
C TYR A 491 6.23 22.79 -23.83
N THR A 492 6.32 23.75 -22.91
CA THR A 492 6.95 25.06 -23.09
C THR A 492 7.90 25.35 -21.94
N VAL A 493 8.91 26.20 -22.14
CA VAL A 493 9.87 26.56 -21.07
C VAL A 493 9.16 27.20 -19.87
N ASN A 494 8.14 28.02 -20.12
CA ASN A 494 7.41 28.72 -19.06
C ASN A 494 6.62 27.79 -18.14
N ALA A 495 6.31 26.57 -18.58
CA ALA A 495 5.66 25.57 -17.74
C ALA A 495 6.63 24.91 -16.74
N TYR A 496 7.95 25.03 -16.98
CA TYR A 496 8.99 24.47 -16.14
C TYR A 496 9.97 25.54 -15.62
N PRO A 497 9.51 26.52 -14.81
CA PRO A 497 10.40 27.52 -14.20
C PRO A 497 11.57 26.87 -13.49
N LYS A 498 12.77 27.43 -13.69
CA LYS A 498 14.03 26.87 -13.20
C LYS A 498 14.04 26.71 -11.69
N ASP A 499 13.64 27.76 -10.99
CA ASP A 499 13.61 27.86 -9.52
C ASP A 499 12.61 26.90 -8.86
N THR A 500 11.57 26.49 -9.58
CA THR A 500 10.54 25.57 -9.09
C THR A 500 10.88 24.12 -9.41
N TYR A 501 11.06 23.78 -10.70
CA TYR A 501 11.14 22.38 -11.12
C TYR A 501 12.56 21.90 -11.39
N ILE A 502 13.35 22.71 -12.10
CA ILE A 502 14.68 22.28 -12.53
C ILE A 502 15.64 22.23 -11.35
N ASP A 503 15.62 23.23 -10.48
CA ASP A 503 16.47 23.26 -9.29
C ASP A 503 16.07 22.18 -8.28
N SER A 504 14.77 21.87 -8.18
CA SER A 504 14.26 20.80 -7.31
C SER A 504 14.73 19.42 -7.79
N ILE A 505 14.52 19.07 -9.06
CA ILE A 505 14.94 17.77 -9.59
C ILE A 505 16.47 17.65 -9.66
N ASN A 506 17.19 18.73 -10.01
CA ASN A 506 18.66 18.74 -9.99
C ASN A 506 19.22 18.51 -8.59
N THR A 507 18.55 19.02 -7.55
CA THR A 507 18.95 18.78 -6.15
C THR A 507 18.88 17.29 -5.83
N GLU A 508 17.81 16.61 -6.25
CA GLU A 508 17.68 15.18 -6.03
C GLU A 508 18.67 14.38 -6.89
N PHE A 509 18.79 14.68 -8.19
CA PHE A 509 19.80 14.07 -9.06
C PHE A 509 21.22 14.23 -8.52
N GLN A 510 21.56 15.39 -7.95
CA GLN A 510 22.87 15.60 -7.35
C GLN A 510 23.13 14.63 -6.19
N ARG A 511 22.11 14.28 -5.38
CA ARG A 511 22.25 13.30 -4.29
C ARG A 511 22.60 11.90 -4.81
N PHE A 512 22.08 11.51 -5.98
CA PHE A 512 22.47 10.27 -6.65
C PHE A 512 23.91 10.36 -7.20
N LEU A 513 24.23 11.45 -7.90
CA LEU A 513 25.57 11.68 -8.46
C LEU A 513 26.67 11.70 -7.37
N ASP A 514 26.38 12.29 -6.21
CA ASP A 514 27.28 12.34 -5.05
C ASP A 514 27.60 10.95 -4.47
N GLN A 515 26.77 9.94 -4.75
CA GLN A 515 26.99 8.53 -4.41
C GLN A 515 27.65 7.73 -5.54
N GLY A 516 28.04 8.39 -6.64
CA GLY A 516 28.60 7.74 -7.82
C GLY A 516 27.56 6.99 -8.67
N ILE A 517 26.27 7.20 -8.43
CA ILE A 517 25.19 6.64 -9.25
C ILE A 517 25.06 7.50 -10.50
N LYS A 518 24.99 6.85 -11.66
CA LYS A 518 24.74 7.53 -12.93
C LYS A 518 23.25 7.85 -13.04
N VAL A 519 22.92 9.06 -13.47
CA VAL A 519 21.52 9.48 -13.65
C VAL A 519 21.34 9.96 -15.08
N TYR A 520 20.30 9.47 -15.74
CA TYR A 520 19.91 9.90 -17.09
C TYR A 520 18.47 10.34 -17.10
N PHE A 521 18.22 11.44 -17.80
CA PHE A 521 16.89 11.93 -18.06
C PHE A 521 16.42 11.46 -19.44
N THR A 522 15.23 10.87 -19.50
CA THR A 522 14.47 10.65 -20.74
C THR A 522 13.06 11.21 -20.58
N TYR A 523 12.32 11.34 -21.68
CA TYR A 523 10.96 11.91 -21.63
C TYR A 523 9.91 10.83 -21.42
N SER A 524 8.91 11.06 -20.56
CA SER A 524 7.72 10.20 -20.48
C SER A 524 6.99 10.15 -21.82
N PRO A 525 6.41 9.00 -22.22
CA PRO A 525 5.57 8.94 -23.41
C PRO A 525 4.31 9.79 -23.24
N ARG A 526 3.88 10.45 -24.32
CA ARG A 526 2.66 11.27 -24.34
C ARG A 526 1.97 11.17 -25.68
N ASN A 527 0.63 11.18 -25.70
CA ASN A 527 -0.14 11.37 -26.92
C ASN A 527 0.19 12.73 -27.56
N LYS A 528 0.69 12.73 -28.81
CA LYS A 528 1.10 13.93 -29.54
C LYS A 528 -0.02 14.96 -29.77
N TYR A 529 -1.29 14.56 -29.64
CA TYR A 529 -2.44 15.45 -29.74
C TYR A 529 -2.97 15.92 -28.39
N ALA A 530 -2.38 15.47 -27.28
CA ALA A 530 -2.78 15.84 -25.91
C ALA A 530 -1.85 16.92 -25.31
N LEU A 531 -1.40 17.85 -26.15
CA LEU A 531 -0.55 18.99 -25.79
C LEU A 531 -1.39 20.28 -25.79
N SER A 532 -0.96 21.28 -25.02
CA SER A 532 -1.59 22.60 -25.07
C SER A 532 -1.35 23.32 -26.39
N GLU A 533 -2.21 24.29 -26.71
CA GLU A 533 -2.07 25.11 -27.92
C GLU A 533 -0.75 25.87 -27.96
N ASP A 534 -0.22 26.26 -26.79
CA ASP A 534 1.07 26.96 -26.66
C ASP A 534 2.28 26.05 -26.91
N SER A 535 2.08 24.73 -26.94
CA SER A 535 3.14 23.72 -27.14
C SER A 535 3.49 23.54 -28.61
N THR A 536 3.78 24.64 -29.32
CA THR A 536 4.19 24.62 -30.73
C THR A 536 5.49 23.84 -30.91
N GLN A 537 5.78 23.40 -32.13
CA GLN A 537 7.04 22.69 -32.41
C GLN A 537 8.28 23.52 -32.01
N GLU A 538 8.23 24.83 -32.21
CA GLU A 538 9.30 25.75 -31.82
C GLU A 538 9.47 25.81 -30.30
N GLU A 539 8.38 25.86 -29.52
CA GLU A 539 8.44 25.84 -28.06
C GLU A 539 8.89 24.48 -27.50
N ARG A 540 8.58 23.37 -28.19
CA ARG A 540 9.08 22.04 -27.81
C ARG A 540 10.57 21.87 -28.07
N ILE A 541 11.07 22.36 -29.20
CA ILE A 541 12.52 22.43 -29.48
C ILE A 541 13.20 23.26 -28.40
N ARG A 542 12.65 24.44 -28.09
CA ARG A 542 13.19 25.32 -27.06
C ARG A 542 13.16 24.67 -25.67
N LEU A 543 12.12 23.92 -25.33
CA LEU A 543 12.04 23.18 -24.07
C LEU A 543 13.10 22.08 -24.00
N HIS A 544 13.31 21.35 -25.09
CA HIS A 544 14.34 20.32 -25.18
C HIS A 544 15.75 20.91 -24.98
N GLU A 545 16.08 22.00 -25.67
CA GLU A 545 17.34 22.73 -25.48
C GLU A 545 17.48 23.26 -24.05
N TYR A 546 16.38 23.76 -23.48
CA TYR A 546 16.35 24.24 -22.11
C TYR A 546 16.71 23.12 -21.12
N PHE A 547 16.09 21.93 -21.22
CA PHE A 547 16.43 20.80 -20.35
C PHE A 547 17.87 20.32 -20.53
N ASN A 548 18.34 20.18 -21.77
CA ASN A 548 19.75 19.86 -22.05
C ASN A 548 20.74 20.84 -21.40
N SER A 549 20.37 22.13 -21.31
CA SER A 549 21.25 23.17 -20.76
C SER A 549 21.14 23.36 -19.25
N GLN A 550 19.97 23.03 -18.66
CA GLN A 550 19.68 23.36 -17.26
C GLN A 550 19.68 22.16 -16.32
N LEU A 551 19.44 20.93 -16.82
CA LEU A 551 19.60 19.74 -16.01
C LEU A 551 21.08 19.47 -15.76
N ASN A 552 21.43 19.03 -14.55
CA ASN A 552 22.80 18.63 -14.21
C ASN A 552 23.14 17.20 -14.63
N VAL A 553 22.22 16.53 -15.34
CA VAL A 553 22.35 15.16 -15.85
C VAL A 553 22.15 15.13 -17.36
N PRO A 554 22.70 14.13 -18.08
CA PRO A 554 22.46 13.97 -19.51
C PRO A 554 20.96 13.73 -19.82
N VAL A 555 20.44 14.47 -20.80
CA VAL A 555 19.18 14.16 -21.48
C VAL A 555 19.50 13.25 -22.66
N ILE A 556 19.14 11.97 -22.58
CA ILE A 556 19.64 10.97 -23.54
C ILE A 556 18.75 10.77 -24.77
N SER A 557 17.52 11.28 -24.72
CA SER A 557 16.50 11.09 -25.76
C SER A 557 15.96 12.42 -26.28
N GLU A 558 15.53 12.46 -27.54
CA GLU A 558 14.84 13.61 -28.13
C GLU A 558 13.39 13.75 -27.60
N LEU A 559 12.96 14.99 -27.33
CA LEU A 559 11.60 15.26 -26.83
C LEU A 559 10.53 14.80 -27.83
N GLU A 560 10.71 15.08 -29.12
CA GLU A 560 9.72 14.70 -30.15
C GLU A 560 9.52 13.19 -30.24
N ASP A 561 10.53 12.39 -29.93
CA ASP A 561 10.43 10.93 -29.95
C ASP A 561 9.56 10.36 -28.83
N SER A 562 9.26 11.18 -27.81
CA SER A 562 8.35 10.86 -26.72
C SER A 562 6.89 11.16 -27.04
N LEU A 563 6.59 11.81 -28.16
CA LEU A 563 5.24 12.15 -28.61
C LEU A 563 4.67 11.06 -29.53
N TYR A 564 3.93 10.13 -28.94
CA TYR A 564 3.38 8.96 -29.64
C TYR A 564 2.08 9.28 -30.38
N THR A 565 1.86 8.57 -31.49
CA THR A 565 0.53 8.44 -32.10
C THR A 565 -0.44 7.85 -31.07
N GLY A 566 -1.67 8.37 -31.03
CA GLY A 566 -2.71 7.89 -30.12
C GLY A 566 -3.01 6.40 -30.27
N ILE A 567 -2.66 5.79 -31.41
CA ILE A 567 -2.76 4.35 -31.68
C ILE A 567 -1.96 3.52 -30.68
N TYR A 568 -0.79 4.01 -30.23
CA TYR A 568 0.08 3.30 -29.29
C TYR A 568 -0.19 3.63 -27.82
N LEU A 569 -1.29 4.33 -27.52
CA LEU A 569 -1.70 4.64 -26.16
C LEU A 569 -2.85 3.74 -25.73
N TYR A 570 -2.95 3.50 -24.43
CA TYR A 570 -3.93 2.61 -23.81
C TYR A 570 -4.39 3.20 -22.48
N GLY A 571 -5.69 3.27 -22.20
CA GLY A 571 -6.24 3.73 -20.91
C GLY A 571 -6.09 5.23 -20.63
N THR A 572 -4.93 5.83 -20.91
CA THR A 572 -4.61 7.24 -20.68
C THR A 572 -3.72 7.81 -21.80
N ASP A 573 -3.51 9.13 -21.80
CA ASP A 573 -2.63 9.80 -22.76
C ASP A 573 -1.12 9.61 -22.47
N ASN A 574 -0.76 8.86 -21.41
CA ASN A 574 0.63 8.58 -21.00
C ASN A 574 0.97 7.07 -20.99
N HIS A 575 -0.02 6.18 -21.02
CA HIS A 575 0.21 4.74 -20.89
C HIS A 575 0.30 4.11 -22.28
N LEU A 576 1.35 3.33 -22.51
CA LEU A 576 1.58 2.70 -23.80
C LEU A 576 0.83 1.36 -23.91
N SER A 577 0.34 1.08 -25.12
CA SER A 577 -0.06 -0.27 -25.52
C SER A 577 1.15 -1.22 -25.47
N THR A 578 0.92 -2.53 -25.56
CA THR A 578 2.02 -3.52 -25.57
C THR A 578 3.00 -3.25 -26.72
N GLU A 579 2.51 -2.94 -27.92
CA GLU A 579 3.36 -2.58 -29.07
C GLU A 579 4.07 -1.23 -28.85
N GLY A 580 3.37 -0.25 -28.27
CA GLY A 580 3.94 1.05 -27.94
C GLY A 580 5.12 0.95 -26.97
N ALA A 581 4.99 0.12 -25.93
CA ALA A 581 6.03 -0.12 -24.93
C ALA A 581 7.27 -0.78 -25.57
N GLN A 582 7.08 -1.74 -26.48
CA GLN A 582 8.18 -2.34 -27.25
C GLN A 582 8.92 -1.29 -28.08
N ILE A 583 8.20 -0.47 -28.86
CA ILE A 583 8.79 0.59 -29.71
C ILE A 583 9.58 1.61 -28.86
N ARG A 584 9.02 2.01 -27.71
CA ARG A 584 9.72 2.90 -26.78
C ARG A 584 10.99 2.26 -26.26
N THR A 585 10.92 1.00 -25.85
CA THR A 585 12.04 0.27 -25.26
C THR A 585 13.20 0.13 -26.22
N GLU A 586 12.94 -0.18 -27.50
CA GLU A 586 13.98 -0.24 -28.54
C GLU A 586 14.76 1.07 -28.69
N LYS A 587 14.06 2.21 -28.64
CA LYS A 587 14.69 3.53 -28.69
C LYS A 587 15.52 3.80 -27.43
N VAL A 588 14.96 3.55 -26.25
CA VAL A 588 15.66 3.77 -24.97
C VAL A 588 16.91 2.91 -24.86
N ILE A 589 16.88 1.66 -25.33
CA ILE A 589 18.07 0.79 -25.39
C ILE A 589 19.16 1.41 -26.28
N ARG A 590 18.80 1.96 -27.45
CA ARG A 590 19.76 2.63 -28.33
C ARG A 590 20.36 3.85 -27.65
N ASP A 591 19.52 4.71 -27.09
CA ASP A 591 19.94 5.96 -26.46
C ASP A 591 20.87 5.69 -25.25
N LEU A 592 20.55 4.68 -24.43
CA LEU A 592 21.42 4.22 -23.33
C LEU A 592 22.77 3.68 -23.83
N LYS A 593 22.78 2.89 -24.92
CA LYS A 593 24.03 2.38 -25.51
C LYS A 593 24.92 3.51 -26.01
N GLU A 594 24.33 4.51 -26.67
CA GLU A 594 25.05 5.69 -27.14
C GLU A 594 25.63 6.47 -25.97
N GLN A 595 24.86 6.70 -24.92
CA GLN A 595 25.30 7.39 -23.70
C GLN A 595 26.45 6.65 -22.99
N PHE A 596 26.38 5.32 -22.83
CA PHE A 596 27.47 4.55 -22.24
C PHE A 596 28.77 4.66 -23.03
N VAL A 597 28.69 4.65 -24.37
CA VAL A 597 29.86 4.82 -25.25
C VAL A 597 30.44 6.24 -25.13
N GLU A 598 29.62 7.27 -24.92
CA GLU A 598 30.12 8.63 -24.69
C GLU A 598 30.87 8.77 -23.37
N GLU A 599 30.40 8.09 -22.32
CA GLU A 599 31.05 8.13 -21.01
C GLU A 599 32.36 7.37 -20.98
N GLU A 600 32.48 6.25 -21.70
CA GLU A 600 33.76 5.53 -21.83
C GLU A 600 34.86 6.37 -22.52
N LYS A 601 34.49 7.44 -23.24
CA LYS A 601 35.43 8.35 -23.91
C LYS A 601 35.86 9.54 -23.03
N LYS A 602 35.16 9.80 -21.93
CA LYS A 602 35.45 10.90 -20.98
C LYS A 602 36.38 10.40 -19.89
#